data_AF-K1V3L1-F1
#
_entry.id   AF-K1V3L1-F1
#
_cell.length_a   1.000
_cell.length_b   1.000
_cell.length_c   1.000
_cell.angle_alpha   90.00
_cell.angle_beta   90.00
_cell.angle_gamma   90.00
#
_symmetry.space_group_name_H-M   'P 1'
#
loop_
_entity.id
_entity.type
_entity.pdbx_description
1 polymer ?
#
loop_
_entity_poly.entity_id
_entity_poly.type
_entity_poly.pdbx_seq_one_letter_code
_entity_poly.pdbx_strand_id
1 'polypeptide(L)' 'MIYTVTFNPAIDYVLHLTAPLAVGEINRTSDEACQFGGKGINVSGVLRELGCESI' A
#
# COMPACT_ATOMS: atom_id res chain seq x y z
N MET A 1 8.73 9.39 21.14
CA MET A 1 7.68 8.45 20.73
C MET A 1 6.80 9.14 19.71
N ILE A 2 6.78 8.68 18.47
CA ILE A 2 5.95 9.26 17.39
C ILE A 2 4.65 8.45 17.31
N TYR A 3 3.51 9.13 17.18
CA TYR A 3 2.22 8.48 17.02
C TYR A 3 1.64 8.79 15.65
N THR A 4 1.13 7.77 14.97
CA THR A 4 0.39 7.95 13.73
C THR A 4 -1.06 7.55 13.92
N VAL A 5 -1.98 8.35 13.38
CA VAL A 5 -3.42 8.03 13.40
C VAL A 5 -3.90 8.01 11.97
N THR A 6 -4.47 6.86 11.57
CA THR A 6 -5.11 6.70 10.26
C THR A 6 -6.60 6.48 10.47
N PHE A 7 -7.40 7.54 10.33
CA PHE A 7 -8.85 7.45 10.49
C PHE A 7 -9.54 6.59 9.42
N ASN A 8 -8.92 6.47 8.24
CA ASN A 8 -9.42 5.68 7.13
C ASN A 8 -8.32 4.70 6.68
N PRO A 9 -8.06 3.61 7.44
CA PRO A 9 -7.11 2.60 7.04
C PRO A 9 -7.64 1.83 5.82
N ALA A 10 -6.74 1.25 5.05
CA ALA A 10 -7.08 0.50 3.84
C ALA A 10 -6.22 -0.76 3.72
N ILE A 11 -6.63 -1.64 2.83
CA ILE A 11 -5.76 -2.67 2.26
C ILE A 11 -5.54 -2.25 0.80
N ASP A 12 -4.30 -1.93 0.46
CA ASP A 12 -3.90 -1.63 -0.89
C ASP A 12 -3.72 -2.95 -1.63
N TYR A 13 -4.58 -3.19 -2.64
CA TYR A 13 -4.53 -4.39 -3.46
C TYR A 13 -3.83 -4.10 -4.79
N VAL A 14 -2.59 -4.58 -4.90
CA VAL A 14 -1.73 -4.33 -6.05
C VAL A 14 -1.83 -5.52 -7.00
N LEU A 15 -2.24 -5.24 -8.24
CA LEU A 15 -2.33 -6.22 -9.31
C LEU A 15 -1.23 -5.97 -10.35
N HIS A 16 -0.44 -7.01 -10.65
CA HIS A 16 0.56 -6.95 -11.71
C HIS A 16 -0.06 -7.42 -13.02
N LEU A 17 -0.23 -6.50 -13.97
CA LEU A 17 -0.78 -6.80 -15.29
C LEU A 17 0.28 -7.41 -16.20
N THR A 18 -0.12 -8.38 -17.04
CA THR A 18 0.79 -8.98 -18.04
C THR A 18 1.05 -8.07 -19.25
N ALA A 19 0.29 -6.99 -19.39
CA ALA A 19 0.39 -5.98 -20.44
C ALA A 19 -0.08 -4.62 -19.90
N PRO A 20 0.17 -3.50 -20.60
CA PRO A 20 -0.35 -2.18 -20.20
C PRO A 20 -1.88 -2.18 -20.03
N LEU A 21 -2.37 -1.40 -19.07
CA LEU A 21 -3.80 -1.28 -18.77
C LEU A 21 -4.59 -0.80 -20.00
N ALA A 22 -5.58 -1.59 -20.42
CA ALA A 22 -6.50 -1.26 -21.51
C ALA A 22 -7.93 -1.07 -20.96
N VAL A 23 -8.45 0.15 -21.04
CA VAL A 23 -9.79 0.50 -20.55
C VAL A 23 -10.86 -0.10 -21.46
N GLY A 24 -11.87 -0.73 -20.86
CA GLY A 24 -12.96 -1.40 -21.59
C GLY A 24 -12.68 -2.86 -21.95
N GLU A 25 -11.47 -3.35 -21.69
CA GLU A 25 -11.03 -4.71 -22.02
C GLU A 25 -10.81 -5.57 -20.77
N ILE A 26 -10.72 -6.89 -20.97
CA ILE A 26 -10.30 -7.82 -19.92
C ILE A 26 -8.78 -7.76 -19.77
N ASN A 27 -8.32 -7.29 -18.61
CA ASN A 27 -6.91 -7.18 -18.26
C ASN A 27 -6.49 -8.40 -17.43
N ARG A 28 -5.57 -9.23 -17.96
CA ARG A 28 -5.05 -10.41 -17.25
C ARG A 28 -3.92 -10.02 -16.28
N THR A 29 -3.93 -10.64 -15.11
CA THR A 29 -2.91 -10.47 -14.07
C THR A 29 -1.95 -11.65 -14.04
N SER A 30 -0.70 -11.42 -13.63
CA SER A 30 0.28 -12.48 -13.37
C SER A 30 0.49 -12.76 -11.88
N ASP A 31 0.24 -11.75 -11.04
CA ASP A 31 0.48 -11.81 -9.59
C ASP A 31 -0.31 -10.73 -8.86
N GLU A 32 -0.49 -10.91 -7.55
CA GLU A 32 -1.21 -10.01 -6.67
C GLU A 32 -0.50 -9.84 -5.31
N ALA A 33 -0.62 -8.65 -4.71
CA ALA A 33 -0.09 -8.38 -3.38
C ALA A 33 -1.07 -7.51 -2.57
N CYS A 34 -1.25 -7.86 -1.29
CA CYS A 34 -2.00 -7.05 -0.33
C CYS A 34 -1.02 -6.32 0.60
N GLN A 35 -1.18 -5.01 0.72
CA GLN A 35 -0.39 -4.16 1.61
C GLN A 35 -1.31 -3.36 2.54
N PHE A 36 -0.82 -3.02 3.74
CA PHE A 36 -1.56 -2.12 4.62
C PHE A 36 -1.44 -0.69 4.12
N GLY A 37 -2.58 -0.10 3.77
CA GLY A 37 -2.68 1.24 3.21
C GLY A 37 -3.23 2.24 4.21
N GLY A 38 -2.95 3.52 3.92
CA GLY A 38 -3.40 4.65 4.72
C GLY A 38 -2.23 5.49 5.20
N LYS A 39 -2.42 6.82 5.19
CA LYS A 39 -1.29 7.77 5.33
C LYS A 39 -0.49 7.57 6.62
N GLY A 40 -1.14 7.39 7.77
CA GLY A 40 -0.43 7.18 9.03
C GLY A 40 0.33 5.85 9.06
N ILE A 41 -0.27 4.78 8.53
CA ILE A 41 0.37 3.46 8.38
C ILE A 41 1.62 3.58 7.49
N ASN A 42 1.52 4.24 6.33
CA ASN A 42 2.64 4.44 5.42
C ASN A 42 3.76 5.28 6.06
N VAL A 43 3.40 6.33 6.80
CA VAL A 43 4.37 7.15 7.54
C VAL A 43 5.08 6.32 8.62
N SER A 44 4.37 5.47 9.36
CA SER A 44 4.96 4.55 10.33
C SER A 44 5.94 3.56 9.69
N GLY A 45 5.61 3.04 8.49
CA GLY A 45 6.54 2.20 7.72
C GLY A 45 7.84 2.92 7.38
N VAL A 46 7.76 4.15 6.87
CA VAL A 46 8.95 4.96 6.56
C VAL A 46 9.78 5.29 7.81
N LEU A 47 9.14 5.65 8.91
CA LEU A 47 9.83 5.94 10.17
C LEU A 47 10.63 4.72 10.65
N ARG A 48 10.05 3.52 10.55
CA ARG A 48 10.73 2.27 10.88
C ARG A 48 11.98 2.02 10.02
N GLU A 49 11.90 2.24 8.71
CA GLU A 49 13.06 2.11 7.80
C GLU A 49 14.18 3.12 8.10
N LEU A 50 13.82 4.27 8.65
CA LEU A 50 14.77 5.30 9.11
C LEU A 50 15.29 5.04 10.55
N GLY A 51 14.94 3.92 11.18
CA GLY A 51 15.38 3.58 12.54
C GLY A 51 14.67 4.36 13.65
N CYS A 52 13.52 4.98 13.35
CA CYS A 52 12.70 5.69 14.33
C CYS A 52 11.55 4.80 14.83
N GLU A 53 11.26 4.85 16.13
CA GLU A 53 10.10 4.17 16.69
C GLU A 53 8.82 5.00 16.54
N SER A 54 7.77 4.37 16.00
CA SER A 54 6.41 4.90 15.95
C SER A 54 5.39 3.86 16.43
N ILE A 55 4.30 4.35 17.00
CA ILE A 55 3.12 3.56 17.42
C ILE A 55 1.92 3.95 16.55
#